data_AF-A0A7K5SF26-F1
#
_entry.id   AF-A0A7K5SF26-F1
#
_cell.length_a   1.000
_cell.length_b   1.000
_cell.length_c   1.000
_cell.angle_alpha   90.00
_cell.angle_beta   90.00
_cell.angle_gamma   90.00
#
_symmetry.space_group_name_H-M   'P 1'
#
loop_
_entity.id
_entity.type
_entity.pdbx_description
1 polymer ?
#
loop_
_entity_poly.entity_id
_entity_poly.type
_entity_poly.pdbx_seq_one_letter_code
_entity_poly.pdbx_strand_id
1 'polypeptide(L)'
;FQALLDFTRTAQVLIGQENVTSLLETADFFQFDRVKLLCEKFLERELHVSNCLGLMTYSQQFAFTELYVSAMNVALTHWGDVICQEEFKALPKEMLMQLLKSDELFVSREDVVFDSIVIWIMEDPATREEEFLDLVGEVRVTFLSLSFLDILVKRSRRAGETDIFSRLIKKLDSCPPPSWQNPKLCPYAGRSYDTLYVLGGKHDKEQQELFLFQPKTGTWQACSPLQRRNLTQYAVAAVGSFLFVTGGYFRDEFVWYSVDWVLSYNCLDNCWLEGPAMKKSRNSHCAVGVGLYLYVLGGSTEEGVMAAVERMALVEPEWESMSPMAQPVERGDAVSVGTRIYVVCGLDENGHVYDGVQRLNTETDSWDVISFSPLPRYDLCITFLNGALYTVGGGAFRFDVETDEWTQVNEECLTQKFFMGCSTVNGQIYLLGQRKGNSALPTVVLFDPYIDVCQVIDNKLPCPLPIRGCVSVRRFDT
;
A
#
# COMPACT_ATOMS: atom_id res chain seq x y z
N PHE A 1 1.46 32.85 -16.26
CA PHE A 1 2.32 33.96 -15.80
C PHE A 1 1.64 34.92 -14.81
N GLN A 2 0.49 35.53 -15.13
CA GLN A 2 -0.19 36.46 -14.21
C GLN A 2 -0.43 35.87 -12.81
N ALA A 3 -0.87 34.62 -12.73
CA ALA A 3 -1.04 33.89 -11.46
C ALA A 3 0.25 33.79 -10.62
N LEU A 4 1.42 33.64 -11.25
CA LEU A 4 2.72 33.60 -10.55
C LEU A 4 3.14 34.99 -10.08
N LEU A 5 2.86 36.04 -10.86
CA LEU A 5 3.10 37.42 -10.41
C LEU A 5 2.22 37.76 -9.21
N ASP A 6 0.96 37.35 -9.23
CA ASP A 6 0.05 37.56 -8.10
C ASP A 6 0.51 36.74 -6.88
N PHE A 7 1.00 35.50 -7.08
CA PHE A 7 1.64 34.72 -6.02
C PHE A 7 2.82 35.44 -5.36
N THR A 8 3.68 36.15 -6.10
CA THR A 8 4.77 36.94 -5.48
C THR A 8 4.26 38.06 -4.56
N ARG A 9 3.01 38.49 -4.73
CA ARG A 9 2.39 39.57 -3.94
C ARG A 9 1.55 39.03 -2.80
N THR A 10 0.84 37.91 -3.00
CA THR A 10 -0.16 37.38 -2.08
C THR A 10 0.28 36.12 -1.34
N ALA A 11 1.35 35.45 -1.81
CA ALA A 11 1.73 34.09 -1.41
C ALA A 11 0.61 33.05 -1.60
N GLN A 12 -0.36 33.33 -2.48
CA GLN A 12 -1.49 32.44 -2.76
C GLN A 12 -1.62 32.21 -4.27
N VAL A 13 -1.93 30.98 -4.65
CA VAL A 13 -2.15 30.58 -6.05
C VAL A 13 -3.36 29.66 -6.13
N LEU A 14 -4.24 29.94 -7.08
CA LEU A 14 -5.41 29.09 -7.35
C LEU A 14 -5.04 28.08 -8.44
N ILE A 15 -5.04 26.81 -8.07
CA ILE A 15 -4.73 25.70 -8.97
C ILE A 15 -6.04 24.99 -9.31
N GLY A 16 -6.25 24.69 -10.59
CA GLY A 16 -7.37 23.92 -11.09
C GLY A 16 -7.00 23.14 -12.35
N GLN A 17 -7.87 22.22 -12.77
CA GLN A 17 -7.61 21.32 -13.89
C GLN A 17 -7.28 22.06 -15.20
N GLU A 18 -7.89 23.23 -15.44
CA GLU A 18 -7.68 24.01 -16.66
C GLU A 18 -6.33 24.74 -16.71
N ASN A 19 -5.72 25.05 -15.55
CA ASN A 19 -4.53 25.89 -15.50
C ASN A 19 -3.27 25.14 -15.04
N VAL A 20 -3.41 23.98 -14.39
CA VAL A 20 -2.32 23.30 -13.66
C VAL A 20 -1.11 22.98 -14.54
N THR A 21 -1.29 22.46 -15.75
CA THR A 21 -0.18 22.10 -16.65
C THR A 21 0.60 23.33 -17.10
N SER A 22 -0.11 24.36 -17.59
CA SER A 22 0.52 25.62 -17.99
C SER A 22 1.20 26.33 -16.81
N LEU A 23 0.62 26.22 -15.62
CA LEU A 23 1.17 26.81 -14.39
C LEU A 23 2.42 26.07 -13.95
N LEU A 24 2.40 24.73 -13.99
CA LEU A 24 3.52 23.86 -13.66
C LEU A 24 4.71 24.11 -14.58
N GLU A 25 4.49 24.14 -15.90
CA GLU A 25 5.52 24.45 -16.90
C GLU A 25 6.13 25.84 -16.68
N THR A 26 5.26 26.84 -16.43
CA THR A 26 5.72 28.21 -16.19
C THR A 26 6.48 28.28 -14.85
N ALA A 27 6.01 27.60 -13.81
CA ALA A 27 6.64 27.58 -12.50
C ALA A 27 8.01 26.90 -12.56
N ASP A 28 8.14 25.78 -13.28
CA ASP A 28 9.40 25.10 -13.51
C ASP A 28 10.37 25.99 -14.31
N PHE A 29 9.91 26.61 -15.41
CA PHE A 29 10.75 27.50 -16.21
C PHE A 29 11.31 28.69 -15.42
N PHE A 30 10.50 29.30 -14.55
CA PHE A 30 10.93 30.42 -13.70
C PHE A 30 11.45 30.00 -12.32
N GLN A 31 11.55 28.70 -12.03
CA GLN A 31 12.08 28.14 -10.78
C GLN A 31 11.27 28.57 -9.52
N PHE A 32 9.94 28.58 -9.64
CA PHE A 32 9.03 28.73 -8.51
C PHE A 32 8.77 27.36 -7.86
N ASP A 33 9.76 26.84 -7.12
CA ASP A 33 9.74 25.47 -6.56
C ASP A 33 8.49 25.15 -5.73
N ARG A 34 8.02 26.11 -4.91
CA ARG A 34 6.82 25.90 -4.09
C ARG A 34 5.56 25.76 -4.95
N VAL A 35 5.42 26.55 -6.02
CA VAL A 35 4.26 26.46 -6.92
C VAL A 35 4.35 25.19 -7.76
N LYS A 36 5.54 24.83 -8.24
CA LYS A 36 5.81 23.55 -8.90
C LYS A 36 5.35 22.37 -8.05
N LEU A 37 5.80 22.31 -6.79
CA LEU A 37 5.40 21.25 -5.85
C LEU A 37 3.89 21.21 -5.64
N LEU A 38 3.23 22.36 -5.46
CA LEU A 38 1.77 22.41 -5.30
C LEU A 38 1.03 21.89 -6.56
N CYS A 39 1.53 22.22 -7.76
CA CYS A 39 0.98 21.71 -9.01
C CYS A 39 1.21 20.20 -9.18
N GLU A 40 2.40 19.69 -8.86
CA GLU A 40 2.70 18.25 -8.89
C GLU A 40 1.76 17.49 -7.92
N LYS A 41 1.59 17.97 -6.69
CA LYS A 41 0.66 17.37 -5.72
C LYS A 41 -0.80 17.48 -6.10
N PHE A 42 -1.18 18.55 -6.79
CA PHE A 42 -2.52 18.64 -7.38
C PHE A 42 -2.73 17.55 -8.44
N LEU A 43 -1.75 17.33 -9.32
CA LEU A 43 -1.84 16.27 -10.33
C LEU A 43 -1.81 14.87 -9.70
N GLU A 44 -1.04 14.65 -8.64
CA GLU A 44 -1.04 13.38 -7.90
C GLU A 44 -2.40 13.07 -7.26
N ARG A 45 -3.14 14.08 -6.82
CA ARG A 45 -4.51 13.94 -6.27
C ARG A 45 -5.53 13.53 -7.31
N GLU A 46 -5.37 14.06 -8.52
CA GLU A 46 -6.28 13.84 -9.66
C GLU A 46 -5.84 12.63 -10.51
N LEU A 47 -4.88 11.83 -10.04
CA LEU A 47 -4.47 10.61 -10.73
C LEU A 47 -5.64 9.63 -10.82
N HIS A 48 -5.87 9.13 -12.02
CA HIS A 48 -6.92 8.16 -12.34
C HIS A 48 -6.41 7.21 -13.41
N VAL A 49 -6.95 6.00 -13.50
CA VAL A 49 -6.51 5.00 -14.50
C VAL A 49 -6.60 5.55 -15.94
N SER A 50 -7.54 6.46 -16.21
CA SER A 50 -7.76 7.07 -17.52
C SER A 50 -6.78 8.17 -17.90
N ASN A 51 -5.97 8.69 -16.96
CA ASN A 51 -5.02 9.79 -17.23
C ASN A 51 -3.57 9.44 -16.81
N CYS A 52 -3.36 8.32 -16.12
CA CYS A 52 -2.06 7.98 -15.57
C CYS A 52 -0.98 7.83 -16.64
N LEU A 53 -1.30 7.24 -17.80
CA LEU A 53 -0.35 7.06 -18.90
C LEU A 53 -0.01 8.39 -19.59
N GLY A 54 -1.01 9.26 -19.77
CA GLY A 54 -0.80 10.63 -20.22
C GLY A 54 0.12 11.41 -19.29
N LEU A 55 -0.13 11.34 -17.97
CA LEU A 55 0.71 11.99 -16.95
C LEU A 55 2.11 11.39 -16.85
N MET A 56 2.28 10.08 -17.05
CA MET A 56 3.61 9.48 -17.17
C MET A 56 4.38 10.08 -18.35
N THR A 57 3.75 10.15 -19.52
CA THR A 57 4.39 10.68 -20.74
C THR A 57 4.76 12.14 -20.57
N TYR A 58 3.83 12.93 -20.02
CA TYR A 58 4.04 14.33 -19.69
C TYR A 58 5.19 14.53 -18.70
N SER A 59 5.19 13.77 -17.61
CA SER A 59 6.22 13.87 -16.56
C SER A 59 7.60 13.48 -17.07
N GLN A 60 7.68 12.51 -18.00
CA GLN A 60 8.92 12.14 -18.65
C GLN A 60 9.46 13.26 -19.56
N GLN A 61 8.59 13.96 -20.28
CA GLN A 61 8.99 15.08 -21.15
C GLN A 61 9.62 16.24 -20.36
N PHE A 62 9.09 16.54 -19.17
CA PHE A 62 9.55 17.65 -18.31
C PHE A 62 10.45 17.20 -17.14
N ALA A 63 10.79 15.91 -17.07
CA ALA A 63 11.61 15.30 -16.02
C ALA A 63 11.06 15.48 -14.58
N PHE A 64 9.73 15.49 -14.42
CA PHE A 64 9.06 15.49 -13.12
C PHE A 64 9.08 14.07 -12.52
N THR A 65 10.10 13.78 -11.72
CA THR A 65 10.40 12.40 -11.30
C THR A 65 9.37 11.83 -10.32
N GLU A 66 8.96 12.60 -9.31
CA GLU A 66 7.99 12.12 -8.30
C GLU A 66 6.61 11.87 -8.93
N LEU A 67 6.10 12.81 -9.72
CA LEU A 67 4.84 12.66 -10.45
C LEU A 67 4.88 11.47 -11.43
N TYR A 68 6.01 11.26 -12.12
CA TYR A 68 6.21 10.11 -12.98
C TYR A 68 6.09 8.79 -12.20
N VAL A 69 6.77 8.68 -11.06
CA VAL A 69 6.74 7.48 -10.21
C VAL A 69 5.33 7.22 -9.68
N SER A 70 4.62 8.26 -9.21
CA SER A 70 3.22 8.17 -8.78
C SER A 70 2.31 7.68 -9.90
N ALA A 71 2.39 8.27 -11.09
CA ALA A 71 1.58 7.86 -12.23
C ALA A 71 1.91 6.43 -12.70
N MET A 72 3.19 6.06 -12.68
CA MET A 72 3.65 4.70 -12.98
C MET A 72 3.11 3.69 -11.96
N ASN A 73 3.11 4.02 -10.66
CA ASN A 73 2.58 3.15 -9.62
C ASN A 73 1.08 2.87 -9.82
N VAL A 74 0.30 3.87 -10.25
CA VAL A 74 -1.13 3.67 -10.61
C VAL A 74 -1.23 2.70 -11.78
N ALA A 75 -0.42 2.89 -12.83
CA ALA A 75 -0.41 2.00 -14.00
C ALA A 75 -0.05 0.55 -13.62
N LEU A 76 0.94 0.38 -12.74
CA LEU A 76 1.38 -0.94 -12.27
C LEU A 76 0.35 -1.63 -11.38
N THR A 77 -0.36 -0.89 -10.53
CA THR A 77 -1.34 -1.45 -9.58
C THR A 77 -2.70 -1.75 -10.20
N HIS A 78 -3.10 -1.01 -11.24
CA HIS A 78 -4.42 -1.11 -11.87
C HIS A 78 -4.33 -1.56 -13.34
N TRP A 79 -3.37 -2.43 -13.65
CA TRP A 79 -3.07 -2.82 -15.03
C TRP A 79 -4.29 -3.28 -15.82
N GLY A 80 -5.18 -4.05 -15.19
CA GLY A 80 -6.41 -4.57 -15.82
C GLY A 80 -7.36 -3.47 -16.31
N ASP A 81 -7.44 -2.34 -15.61
CA ASP A 81 -8.28 -1.20 -15.98
C ASP A 81 -7.56 -0.27 -16.96
N VAL A 82 -6.23 -0.15 -16.84
CA VAL A 82 -5.37 0.69 -17.69
C VAL A 82 -5.32 0.18 -19.12
N ILE A 83 -5.24 -1.15 -19.34
CA ILE A 83 -5.26 -1.74 -20.69
C ILE A 83 -6.57 -1.47 -21.46
N CYS A 84 -7.63 -1.10 -20.74
CA CYS A 84 -8.93 -0.77 -21.34
C CYS A 84 -9.02 0.69 -21.80
N GLN A 85 -8.07 1.54 -21.41
CA GLN A 85 -8.08 2.97 -21.72
C GLN A 85 -7.57 3.26 -23.13
N GLU A 86 -8.03 4.36 -23.73
CA GLU A 86 -7.57 4.79 -25.06
C GLU A 86 -6.09 5.18 -25.06
N GLU A 87 -5.60 5.80 -23.97
CA GLU A 87 -4.21 6.21 -23.82
C GLU A 87 -3.23 5.02 -23.91
N PHE A 88 -3.65 3.83 -23.49
CA PHE A 88 -2.82 2.63 -23.57
C PHE A 88 -2.49 2.27 -25.03
N LYS A 89 -3.45 2.43 -25.93
CA LYS A 89 -3.28 2.11 -27.35
C LYS A 89 -2.27 3.04 -28.03
N ALA A 90 -2.17 4.29 -27.54
CA ALA A 90 -1.24 5.30 -28.04
C ALA A 90 0.15 5.24 -27.38
N LEU A 91 0.35 4.35 -26.39
CA LEU A 91 1.58 4.29 -25.59
C LEU A 91 2.82 3.95 -26.46
N PRO A 92 3.96 4.64 -26.30
CA PRO A 92 5.22 4.27 -26.94
C PRO A 92 5.77 2.92 -26.46
N LYS A 93 6.51 2.22 -27.33
CA LYS A 93 7.13 0.92 -27.03
C LYS A 93 8.01 0.97 -25.79
N GLU A 94 8.83 2.01 -25.65
CA GLU A 94 9.80 2.15 -24.56
C GLU A 94 9.12 2.20 -23.19
N MET A 95 8.00 2.95 -23.10
CA MET A 95 7.22 3.06 -21.87
C MET A 95 6.47 1.76 -21.56
N LEU A 96 5.87 1.12 -22.58
CA LEU A 96 5.25 -0.18 -22.41
C LEU A 96 6.27 -1.21 -21.90
N MET A 97 7.46 -1.25 -22.51
CA MET A 97 8.53 -2.16 -22.10
C MET A 97 8.98 -1.91 -20.66
N GLN A 98 9.05 -0.65 -20.21
CA GLN A 98 9.37 -0.33 -18.83
C GLN A 98 8.30 -0.86 -17.84
N LEU A 99 7.02 -0.73 -18.16
CA LEU A 99 5.92 -1.24 -17.35
C LEU A 99 5.94 -2.78 -17.27
N LEU A 100 6.15 -3.45 -18.41
CA LEU A 100 6.20 -4.92 -18.49
C LEU A 100 7.37 -5.53 -17.71
N LYS A 101 8.53 -4.86 -17.74
CA LYS A 101 9.75 -5.23 -17.01
C LYS A 101 9.62 -5.13 -15.50
N SER A 102 8.71 -4.30 -15.00
CA SER A 102 8.56 -4.05 -13.57
C SER A 102 8.13 -5.32 -12.83
N ASP A 103 8.81 -5.61 -11.71
CA ASP A 103 8.41 -6.65 -10.77
C ASP A 103 7.13 -6.30 -10.02
N GLU A 104 6.84 -5.02 -9.84
CA GLU A 104 5.67 -4.51 -9.11
C GLU A 104 4.38 -4.46 -9.96
N LEU A 105 4.42 -4.97 -11.19
CA LEU A 105 3.23 -5.02 -12.05
C LEU A 105 2.20 -5.98 -11.45
N PHE A 106 1.11 -5.44 -10.92
CA PHE A 106 0.05 -6.21 -10.30
C PHE A 106 -0.93 -6.71 -11.36
N VAL A 107 -0.87 -8.01 -11.62
CA VAL A 107 -1.82 -8.72 -12.49
C VAL A 107 -2.33 -9.98 -11.79
N SER A 108 -3.57 -10.36 -12.10
CA SER A 108 -4.16 -11.60 -11.61
C SER A 108 -3.43 -12.84 -12.14
N ARG A 109 -3.00 -12.79 -13.42
CA ARG A 109 -2.22 -13.82 -14.11
C ARG A 109 -1.34 -13.20 -15.18
N GLU A 110 -0.27 -13.89 -15.54
CA GLU A 110 0.63 -13.47 -16.62
C GLU A 110 -0.06 -13.48 -18.00
N ASP A 111 -1.15 -14.24 -18.15
CA ASP A 111 -2.00 -14.24 -19.36
C ASP A 111 -2.44 -12.82 -19.76
N VAL A 112 -2.77 -11.98 -18.77
CA VAL A 112 -3.22 -10.59 -18.98
C VAL A 112 -2.10 -9.71 -19.55
N VAL A 113 -0.85 -10.00 -19.19
CA VAL A 113 0.34 -9.31 -19.70
C VAL A 113 0.58 -9.67 -21.16
N PHE A 114 0.38 -10.94 -21.54
CA PHE A 114 0.45 -11.34 -22.93
C PHE A 114 -0.68 -10.68 -23.75
N ASP A 115 -1.91 -10.73 -23.23
CA ASP A 115 -3.08 -10.16 -23.90
C ASP A 115 -2.93 -8.64 -24.08
N SER A 116 -2.34 -7.92 -23.13
CA SER A 116 -2.10 -6.48 -23.26
C SER A 116 -1.14 -6.13 -24.40
N ILE A 117 -0.08 -6.92 -24.60
CA ILE A 117 0.84 -6.77 -25.74
C ILE A 117 0.09 -6.97 -27.06
N VAL A 118 -0.77 -7.99 -27.12
CA VAL A 118 -1.58 -8.26 -28.31
C VAL A 118 -2.54 -7.11 -28.58
N ILE A 119 -3.25 -6.61 -27.56
CA ILE A 119 -4.15 -5.45 -27.70
C ILE A 119 -3.40 -4.24 -28.25
N TRP A 120 -2.20 -3.96 -27.73
CA TRP A 120 -1.36 -2.86 -28.18
C TRP A 120 -0.92 -3.00 -29.64
N ILE A 121 -0.55 -4.20 -30.09
CA ILE A 121 -0.16 -4.45 -31.49
C ILE A 121 -1.35 -4.35 -32.43
N MET A 122 -2.54 -4.81 -31.99
CA MET A 122 -3.74 -4.81 -32.82
C MET A 122 -4.21 -3.40 -33.21
N GLU A 123 -3.80 -2.37 -32.47
CA GLU A 123 -4.08 -0.98 -32.82
C GLU A 123 -3.30 -0.51 -34.07
N ASP A 124 -2.01 -0.84 -34.17
CA ASP A 124 -1.20 -0.57 -35.38
C ASP A 124 -0.37 -1.79 -35.78
N PRO A 125 -0.99 -2.78 -36.44
CA PRO A 125 -0.31 -4.01 -36.84
C PRO A 125 0.78 -3.79 -37.88
N ALA A 126 0.78 -2.67 -38.61
CA ALA A 126 1.71 -2.43 -39.70
C ALA A 126 3.12 -2.13 -39.18
N THR A 127 3.22 -1.39 -38.07
CA THR A 127 4.51 -0.99 -37.47
C THR A 127 4.89 -1.88 -36.29
N ARG A 128 3.91 -2.27 -35.46
CA ARG A 128 4.16 -2.92 -34.16
C ARG A 128 4.40 -4.43 -34.24
N GLU A 129 4.12 -5.08 -35.38
CA GLU A 129 4.28 -6.53 -35.51
C GLU A 129 5.76 -6.99 -35.47
N GLU A 130 6.71 -6.09 -35.78
CA GLU A 130 8.15 -6.36 -35.66
C GLU A 130 8.60 -6.32 -34.19
N GLU A 131 7.93 -5.54 -33.36
CA GLU A 131 8.27 -5.31 -31.96
C GLU A 131 7.74 -6.39 -31.01
N PHE A 132 6.86 -7.25 -31.51
CA PHE A 132 6.19 -8.29 -30.74
C PHE A 132 7.16 -9.19 -29.96
N LEU A 133 8.23 -9.67 -30.61
CA LEU A 133 9.16 -10.61 -29.97
C LEU A 133 9.94 -9.95 -28.82
N ASP A 134 10.22 -8.65 -28.93
CA ASP A 134 10.89 -7.89 -27.87
C ASP A 134 9.98 -7.76 -26.65
N LEU A 135 8.70 -7.40 -26.86
CA LEU A 135 7.73 -7.22 -25.77
C LEU A 135 7.35 -8.54 -25.11
N VAL A 136 7.12 -9.60 -25.90
CA VAL A 136 6.79 -10.93 -25.37
C VAL A 136 7.96 -11.56 -24.62
N GLY A 137 9.19 -11.12 -24.89
CA GLY A 137 10.36 -11.48 -24.11
C GLY A 137 10.23 -11.15 -22.62
N GLU A 138 9.44 -10.14 -22.26
CA GLU A 138 9.21 -9.68 -20.88
C GLU A 138 8.06 -10.44 -20.17
N VAL A 139 7.35 -11.31 -20.90
CA VAL A 139 6.29 -12.16 -20.33
C VAL A 139 6.93 -13.34 -19.58
N ARG A 140 6.57 -13.52 -18.31
CA ARG A 140 7.12 -14.56 -17.44
C ARG A 140 6.44 -15.91 -17.71
N VAL A 141 6.93 -16.64 -18.70
CA VAL A 141 6.35 -17.92 -19.19
C VAL A 141 6.01 -18.92 -18.09
N THR A 142 6.82 -19.00 -17.03
CA THR A 142 6.61 -19.91 -15.90
C THR A 142 5.29 -19.67 -15.16
N PHE A 143 4.70 -18.48 -15.31
CA PHE A 143 3.45 -18.06 -14.66
C PHE A 143 2.25 -17.95 -15.63
N LEU A 144 2.42 -18.35 -16.90
CA LEU A 144 1.29 -18.48 -17.83
C LEU A 144 0.40 -19.66 -17.43
N SER A 145 -0.92 -19.49 -17.56
CA SER A 145 -1.86 -20.57 -17.24
C SER A 145 -1.81 -21.70 -18.27
N LEU A 146 -1.97 -22.95 -17.82
CA LEU A 146 -2.04 -24.11 -18.71
C LEU A 146 -3.18 -23.99 -19.73
N SER A 147 -4.31 -23.39 -19.34
CA SER A 147 -5.43 -23.08 -20.23
C SER A 147 -5.03 -22.12 -21.34
N PHE A 148 -4.22 -21.12 -21.01
CA PHE A 148 -3.74 -20.14 -21.98
C PHE A 148 -2.73 -20.76 -22.95
N LEU A 149 -1.79 -21.56 -22.43
CA LEU A 149 -0.84 -22.30 -23.27
C LEU A 149 -1.56 -23.23 -24.27
N ASP A 150 -2.61 -23.92 -23.86
CA ASP A 150 -3.43 -24.74 -24.75
C ASP A 150 -4.10 -23.91 -25.86
N ILE A 151 -4.57 -22.69 -25.56
CA ILE A 151 -5.10 -21.76 -26.56
C ILE A 151 -4.00 -21.37 -27.56
N LEU A 152 -2.80 -21.02 -27.09
CA LEU A 152 -1.67 -20.67 -27.95
C LEU A 152 -1.30 -21.83 -28.88
N VAL A 153 -1.19 -23.06 -28.36
CA VAL A 153 -0.88 -24.27 -29.15
C VAL A 153 -1.97 -24.61 -30.16
N LYS A 154 -3.25 -24.50 -29.76
CA LYS A 154 -4.38 -24.73 -30.68
C LYS A 154 -4.38 -23.73 -31.83
N ARG A 155 -4.03 -22.48 -31.57
CA ARG A 155 -3.98 -21.42 -32.59
C ARG A 155 -2.74 -21.51 -33.47
N SER A 156 -1.58 -21.93 -32.95
CA SER A 156 -0.39 -22.15 -33.79
C SER A 156 -0.61 -23.21 -34.86
N ARG A 157 -1.39 -24.25 -34.53
CA ARG A 157 -1.73 -25.37 -35.43
C ARG A 157 -2.82 -25.05 -36.45
N ARG A 158 -3.55 -23.93 -36.31
CA ARG A 158 -4.59 -23.56 -37.30
C ARG A 158 -3.93 -23.07 -38.59
N ALA A 159 -4.13 -23.84 -39.66
CA ALA A 159 -3.66 -23.50 -40.99
C ALA A 159 -4.56 -22.41 -41.62
N GLY A 160 -4.22 -21.15 -41.38
CA GLY A 160 -4.81 -19.99 -42.07
C GLY A 160 -4.04 -18.71 -41.77
N GLU A 161 -3.56 -18.01 -42.79
CA GLU A 161 -2.71 -16.79 -42.68
C GLU A 161 -3.50 -15.48 -42.52
N THR A 162 -4.82 -15.54 -42.35
CA THR A 162 -5.66 -14.33 -42.41
C THR A 162 -5.72 -13.54 -41.11
N ASP A 163 -5.44 -14.17 -39.96
CA ASP A 163 -5.57 -13.53 -38.65
C ASP A 163 -4.21 -13.07 -38.11
N ILE A 164 -4.11 -11.80 -37.71
CA ILE A 164 -2.88 -11.17 -37.18
C ILE A 164 -2.37 -11.96 -35.98
N PHE A 165 -3.27 -12.37 -35.09
CA PHE A 165 -2.90 -13.15 -33.90
C PHE A 165 -2.21 -14.46 -34.29
N SER A 166 -2.71 -15.16 -35.31
CA SER A 166 -2.13 -16.42 -35.78
C SER A 166 -0.72 -16.22 -36.39
N ARG A 167 -0.45 -15.07 -37.01
CA ARG A 167 0.89 -14.70 -37.49
C ARG A 167 1.85 -14.44 -36.33
N LEU A 168 1.41 -13.70 -35.31
CA LEU A 168 2.19 -13.45 -34.10
C LEU A 168 2.59 -14.75 -33.40
N ILE A 169 1.65 -15.69 -33.24
CA ILE A 169 1.95 -16.99 -32.62
C ILE A 169 2.92 -17.82 -33.46
N LYS A 170 2.82 -17.80 -34.80
CA LYS A 170 3.82 -18.46 -35.67
C LYS A 170 5.21 -17.83 -35.55
N LYS A 171 5.29 -16.50 -35.43
CA LYS A 171 6.56 -15.79 -35.15
C LYS A 171 7.15 -16.24 -33.82
N LEU A 172 6.32 -16.36 -32.77
CA LEU A 172 6.75 -16.86 -31.46
C LEU A 172 7.26 -18.30 -31.51
N ASP A 173 6.57 -19.19 -32.24
CA ASP A 173 6.94 -20.60 -32.37
C ASP A 173 8.24 -20.79 -33.18
N SER A 174 8.44 -19.98 -34.21
CA SER A 174 9.66 -20.02 -35.05
C SER A 174 10.88 -19.39 -34.36
N CYS A 175 10.69 -18.30 -33.61
CA CYS A 175 11.76 -17.55 -32.96
C CYS A 175 11.40 -17.21 -31.50
N PRO A 176 11.35 -18.21 -30.58
CA PRO A 176 11.00 -17.94 -29.19
C PRO A 176 12.08 -17.08 -28.52
N PRO A 177 11.71 -16.04 -27.74
CA PRO A 177 12.65 -15.22 -27.01
C PRO A 177 13.59 -16.04 -26.10
N PRO A 178 14.83 -15.59 -25.83
CA PRO A 178 15.75 -16.30 -24.95
C PRO A 178 15.18 -16.58 -23.55
N SER A 179 14.35 -15.67 -23.03
CA SER A 179 13.64 -15.80 -21.75
C SER A 179 12.68 -16.99 -21.71
N TRP A 180 12.11 -17.37 -22.86
CA TRP A 180 11.20 -18.50 -23.00
C TRP A 180 11.96 -19.83 -23.12
N GLN A 181 13.16 -19.81 -23.71
CA GLN A 181 13.97 -21.01 -23.92
C GLN A 181 14.73 -21.44 -22.66
N ASN A 182 15.18 -20.48 -21.87
CA ASN A 182 15.89 -20.75 -20.62
C ASN A 182 15.32 -19.89 -19.49
N PRO A 183 14.33 -20.42 -18.74
CA PRO A 183 13.75 -19.71 -17.61
C PRO A 183 14.78 -19.32 -16.54
N LYS A 184 15.95 -19.97 -16.51
CA LYS A 184 17.05 -19.63 -15.57
C LYS A 184 17.86 -18.40 -16.01
N LEU A 185 17.72 -17.94 -17.25
CA LEU A 185 18.32 -16.68 -17.72
C LEU A 185 17.49 -15.45 -17.30
N CYS A 186 16.27 -15.64 -16.81
CA CYS A 186 15.48 -14.61 -16.16
C CYS A 186 15.71 -14.71 -14.65
N PRO A 187 16.56 -13.86 -14.04
CA PRO A 187 16.81 -13.88 -12.60
C PRO A 187 15.61 -13.39 -11.76
N TYR A 188 14.52 -12.96 -12.41
CA TYR A 188 13.36 -12.38 -11.76
C TYR A 188 12.54 -13.45 -11.03
N ALA A 189 12.42 -13.29 -9.72
CA ALA A 189 11.35 -13.88 -8.91
C ALA A 189 9.98 -13.55 -9.55
N GLY A 190 8.90 -14.24 -9.19
CA GLY A 190 7.55 -13.88 -9.66
C GLY A 190 7.20 -12.41 -9.40
N ARG A 191 6.14 -11.88 -10.03
CA ARG A 191 5.76 -10.47 -9.82
C ARG A 191 5.45 -10.26 -8.33
N SER A 192 5.91 -9.14 -7.78
CA SER A 192 5.62 -8.79 -6.39
C SER A 192 4.20 -8.26 -6.26
N TYR A 193 3.58 -8.59 -5.13
CA TYR A 193 2.27 -8.06 -4.76
C TYR A 193 2.10 -8.14 -3.25
N ASP A 194 1.30 -7.24 -2.71
CA ASP A 194 0.99 -7.22 -1.29
C ASP A 194 -0.21 -8.13 -1.00
N THR A 195 -0.16 -8.78 0.15
CA THR A 195 -1.26 -9.57 0.73
C THR A 195 -1.64 -9.01 2.08
N LEU A 196 -2.86 -9.26 2.53
CA LEU A 196 -3.38 -8.69 3.77
C LEU A 196 -3.53 -9.76 4.85
N TYR A 197 -2.90 -9.55 6.00
CA TYR A 197 -3.07 -10.37 7.19
C TYR A 197 -3.94 -9.67 8.22
N VAL A 198 -4.88 -10.42 8.76
CA VAL A 198 -5.87 -9.92 9.72
C VAL A 198 -5.92 -10.84 10.93
N LEU A 199 -5.49 -10.30 12.07
CA LEU A 199 -5.56 -10.97 13.36
C LEU A 199 -6.76 -10.43 14.12
N GLY A 200 -7.61 -11.33 14.62
CA GLY A 200 -8.84 -10.94 15.29
C GLY A 200 -9.36 -11.98 16.26
N GLY A 201 -10.42 -11.59 16.95
CA GLY A 201 -11.13 -12.42 17.90
C GLY A 201 -11.09 -11.88 19.33
N LYS A 202 -11.92 -12.49 20.15
CA LYS A 202 -12.06 -12.11 21.55
C LYS A 202 -10.86 -12.62 22.35
N HIS A 203 -10.34 -11.77 23.21
CA HIS A 203 -9.19 -12.10 24.05
C HIS A 203 -9.51 -13.20 25.08
N ASP A 204 -10.77 -13.40 25.47
CA ASP A 204 -11.16 -14.40 26.47
C ASP A 204 -11.10 -15.86 25.96
N LYS A 205 -10.90 -16.04 24.65
CA LYS A 205 -10.71 -17.34 24.00
C LYS A 205 -9.25 -17.79 24.06
N GLU A 206 -9.04 -19.10 24.01
CA GLU A 206 -7.70 -19.71 23.97
C GLU A 206 -6.90 -19.28 22.73
N GLN A 207 -7.60 -19.00 21.63
CA GLN A 207 -7.02 -18.69 20.33
C GLN A 207 -7.63 -17.40 19.77
N GLN A 208 -6.79 -16.61 19.12
CA GLN A 208 -7.16 -15.45 18.31
C GLN A 208 -6.79 -15.78 16.86
N GLU A 209 -7.76 -15.73 15.96
CA GLU A 209 -7.63 -16.27 14.60
C GLU A 209 -6.86 -15.31 13.68
N LEU A 210 -5.97 -15.87 12.87
CA LEU A 210 -5.23 -15.15 11.83
C LEU A 210 -5.77 -15.57 10.45
N PHE A 211 -6.07 -14.58 9.61
CA PHE A 211 -6.51 -14.81 8.24
C PHE A 211 -5.63 -14.06 7.25
N LEU A 212 -5.38 -14.68 6.10
CA LEU A 212 -4.71 -14.13 4.94
C LEU A 212 -5.73 -13.87 3.83
N PHE A 213 -5.81 -12.64 3.33
CA PHE A 213 -6.54 -12.29 2.12
C PHE A 213 -5.61 -12.20 0.92
N GLN A 214 -5.96 -12.95 -0.13
CA GLN A 214 -5.25 -12.98 -1.40
C GLN A 214 -5.98 -12.08 -2.41
N PRO A 215 -5.43 -10.92 -2.78
CA PRO A 215 -6.14 -9.95 -3.62
C PRO A 215 -6.33 -10.44 -5.06
N LYS A 216 -5.38 -11.22 -5.61
CA LYS A 216 -5.48 -11.76 -6.99
C LYS A 216 -6.68 -12.70 -7.18
N THR A 217 -7.04 -13.48 -6.16
CA THR A 217 -8.16 -14.44 -6.19
C THR A 217 -9.40 -13.91 -5.47
N GLY A 218 -9.26 -12.89 -4.62
CA GLY A 218 -10.30 -12.40 -3.73
C GLY A 218 -10.69 -13.37 -2.62
N THR A 219 -9.81 -14.34 -2.29
CA THR A 219 -10.12 -15.39 -1.31
C THR A 219 -9.42 -15.18 0.02
N TRP A 220 -10.06 -15.64 1.09
CA TRP A 220 -9.49 -15.69 2.43
C TRP A 220 -9.03 -17.09 2.78
N GLN A 221 -7.91 -17.16 3.48
CA GLN A 221 -7.30 -18.39 3.97
C GLN A 221 -7.06 -18.26 5.48
N ALA A 222 -7.50 -19.27 6.25
CA ALA A 222 -7.16 -19.34 7.66
C ALA A 222 -5.68 -19.72 7.83
N CYS A 223 -4.99 -19.06 8.74
CA CYS A 223 -3.62 -19.32 9.14
C CYS A 223 -3.59 -19.91 10.56
N SER A 224 -2.40 -20.33 11.02
CA SER A 224 -2.24 -20.78 12.39
C SER A 224 -2.60 -19.65 13.36
N PRO A 225 -3.54 -19.87 14.29
CA PRO A 225 -4.03 -18.83 15.18
C PRO A 225 -3.01 -18.50 16.26
N LEU A 226 -3.10 -17.29 16.80
CA LEU A 226 -2.32 -16.87 17.96
C LEU A 226 -2.89 -17.54 19.22
N GLN A 227 -2.09 -18.39 19.87
CA GLN A 227 -2.49 -19.11 21.08
C GLN A 227 -2.17 -18.31 22.35
N ARG A 228 -2.88 -17.20 22.54
CA ARG A 228 -2.75 -16.36 23.75
C ARG A 228 -4.11 -15.93 24.25
N ARG A 229 -4.59 -16.64 25.27
CA ARG A 229 -5.76 -16.25 26.05
C ARG A 229 -5.48 -15.01 26.87
N ASN A 230 -6.51 -14.22 27.10
CA ASN A 230 -6.54 -13.02 27.93
C ASN A 230 -5.61 -11.87 27.50
N LEU A 231 -5.02 -11.94 26.30
CA LEU A 231 -4.15 -10.89 25.76
C LEU A 231 -4.94 -9.95 24.83
N THR A 232 -4.90 -8.64 25.11
CA THR A 232 -5.56 -7.58 24.33
C THR A 232 -4.62 -6.37 24.18
N GLN A 233 -5.00 -5.34 23.41
CA GLN A 233 -4.24 -4.07 23.32
C GLN A 233 -2.75 -4.23 22.96
N TYR A 234 -2.40 -5.32 22.28
CA TYR A 234 -1.10 -5.49 21.65
C TYR A 234 -1.08 -4.79 20.29
N ALA A 235 0.11 -4.57 19.74
CA ALA A 235 0.27 -4.04 18.38
C ALA A 235 0.75 -5.15 17.43
N VAL A 236 0.34 -5.05 16.16
CA VAL A 236 0.76 -5.97 15.10
C VAL A 236 1.50 -5.21 14.02
N ALA A 237 2.67 -5.69 13.64
CA ALA A 237 3.49 -5.12 12.57
C ALA A 237 4.02 -6.22 11.63
N ALA A 238 4.34 -5.85 10.39
CA ALA A 238 5.01 -6.73 9.44
C ALA A 238 6.44 -6.25 9.18
N VAL A 239 7.41 -7.17 9.15
CA VAL A 239 8.79 -6.91 8.73
C VAL A 239 9.26 -8.08 7.86
N GLY A 240 9.52 -7.81 6.58
CA GLY A 240 9.82 -8.85 5.60
C GLY A 240 8.67 -9.87 5.50
N SER A 241 8.98 -11.15 5.68
CA SER A 241 8.00 -12.25 5.67
C SER A 241 7.52 -12.68 7.07
N PHE A 242 7.66 -11.81 8.07
CA PHE A 242 7.24 -12.07 9.43
C PHE A 242 6.19 -11.07 9.90
N LEU A 243 5.22 -11.55 10.67
CA LEU A 243 4.34 -10.70 11.47
C LEU A 243 4.82 -10.72 12.92
N PHE A 244 4.70 -9.60 13.62
CA PHE A 244 5.05 -9.48 15.02
C PHE A 244 3.85 -9.00 15.81
N VAL A 245 3.54 -9.71 16.90
CA VAL A 245 2.64 -9.26 17.96
C VAL A 245 3.52 -8.81 19.12
N THR A 246 3.39 -7.55 19.52
CA THR A 246 4.25 -6.95 20.56
C THR A 246 3.41 -6.44 21.73
N GLY A 247 3.89 -6.70 22.94
CA GLY A 247 3.31 -6.26 24.21
C GLY A 247 1.86 -6.66 24.39
N GLY A 248 1.10 -5.75 24.99
CA GLY A 248 -0.32 -5.89 25.25
C GLY A 248 -0.67 -5.84 26.73
N TYR A 249 -1.96 -5.89 27.00
CA TYR A 249 -2.55 -5.95 28.32
C TYR A 249 -3.06 -7.38 28.53
N PHE A 250 -2.47 -8.06 29.51
CA PHE A 250 -2.74 -9.46 29.80
C PHE A 250 -3.48 -9.57 31.14
N ARG A 251 -4.45 -10.48 31.19
CA ARG A 251 -5.16 -10.81 32.44
C ARG A 251 -4.72 -12.16 32.98
N ASP A 252 -4.05 -12.13 34.12
CA ASP A 252 -3.79 -13.31 34.94
C ASP A 252 -4.84 -13.41 36.05
N GLU A 253 -5.58 -14.52 36.10
CA GLU A 253 -6.74 -14.80 36.98
C GLU A 253 -7.72 -13.62 37.20
N PHE A 254 -7.33 -12.61 37.98
CA PHE A 254 -8.11 -11.43 38.34
C PHE A 254 -7.45 -10.07 38.02
N VAL A 255 -6.15 -10.02 37.75
CA VAL A 255 -5.39 -8.78 37.60
C VAL A 255 -4.97 -8.59 36.16
N TRP A 256 -5.04 -7.35 35.68
CA TRP A 256 -4.52 -6.97 34.38
C TRP A 256 -3.21 -6.22 34.54
N TYR A 257 -2.24 -6.52 33.69
CA TYR A 257 -0.96 -5.83 33.64
C TYR A 257 -0.40 -5.79 32.21
N SER A 258 0.48 -4.84 31.95
CA SER A 258 1.17 -4.71 30.67
C SER A 258 2.27 -5.75 30.56
N VAL A 259 2.45 -6.34 29.38
CA VAL A 259 3.52 -7.31 29.10
C VAL A 259 4.51 -6.79 28.07
N ASP A 260 5.71 -7.36 28.08
CA ASP A 260 6.83 -7.09 27.17
C ASP A 260 7.02 -8.17 26.10
N TRP A 261 6.05 -9.09 26.00
CA TRP A 261 6.14 -10.26 25.14
C TRP A 261 6.20 -9.90 23.65
N VAL A 262 6.90 -10.74 22.89
CA VAL A 262 7.01 -10.63 21.44
C VAL A 262 6.76 -12.00 20.83
N LEU A 263 5.82 -12.08 19.90
CA LEU A 263 5.48 -13.30 19.18
C LEU A 263 5.64 -13.03 17.68
N SER A 264 6.41 -13.85 17.00
CA SER A 264 6.67 -13.72 15.57
C SER A 264 5.98 -14.84 14.81
N TYR A 265 5.20 -14.51 13.79
CA TYR A 265 4.60 -15.46 12.88
C TYR A 265 5.39 -15.50 11.58
N ASN A 266 5.86 -16.67 11.18
CA ASN A 266 6.50 -16.88 9.88
C ASN A 266 5.42 -17.09 8.80
N CYS A 267 5.32 -16.17 7.85
CA CYS A 267 4.33 -16.22 6.78
C CYS A 267 4.53 -17.37 5.78
N LEU A 268 5.74 -17.94 5.72
CA LEU A 268 6.07 -19.08 4.84
C LEU A 268 5.74 -20.41 5.51
N ASP A 269 6.16 -20.57 6.77
CA ASP A 269 5.99 -21.82 7.52
C ASP A 269 4.62 -21.94 8.21
N ASN A 270 3.83 -20.86 8.23
CA ASN A 270 2.52 -20.80 8.88
C ASN A 270 2.59 -21.19 10.37
N CYS A 271 3.56 -20.64 11.10
CA CYS A 271 3.79 -20.98 12.51
C CYS A 271 4.17 -19.75 13.34
N TRP A 272 3.81 -19.79 14.63
CA TRP A 272 4.18 -18.78 15.61
C TRP A 272 5.42 -19.24 16.40
N LEU A 273 6.30 -18.30 16.68
CA LEU A 273 7.51 -18.45 17.46
C LEU A 273 7.57 -17.36 18.52
N GLU A 274 8.24 -17.62 19.63
CA GLU A 274 8.55 -16.59 20.63
C GLU A 274 9.77 -15.77 20.17
N GLY A 275 9.66 -14.46 20.31
CA GLY A 275 10.74 -13.50 20.08
C GLY A 275 11.34 -13.00 21.40
N PRO A 276 12.44 -12.24 21.35
CA PRO A 276 13.03 -11.62 22.53
C PRO A 276 12.08 -10.57 23.10
N ALA A 277 11.93 -10.56 24.43
CA ALA A 277 11.09 -9.59 25.13
C ALA A 277 11.61 -8.15 24.95
N MET A 278 10.67 -7.20 24.85
CA MET A 278 10.96 -5.76 24.79
C MET A 278 11.62 -5.28 26.10
N LYS A 279 12.28 -4.11 26.11
CA LYS A 279 12.85 -3.59 27.38
C LYS A 279 11.78 -3.06 28.32
N LYS A 280 10.65 -2.61 27.80
CA LYS A 280 9.52 -2.10 28.58
C LYS A 280 8.23 -2.82 28.22
N SER A 281 7.52 -3.28 29.26
CA SER A 281 6.17 -3.79 29.11
C SER A 281 5.21 -2.64 28.80
N ARG A 282 4.32 -2.85 27.82
CA ARG A 282 3.43 -1.80 27.33
C ARG A 282 2.21 -2.35 26.64
N ASN A 283 1.12 -1.58 26.65
CA ASN A 283 -0.08 -1.85 25.89
C ASN A 283 -0.53 -0.59 25.13
N SER A 284 -1.47 -0.75 24.20
CA SER A 284 -2.06 0.35 23.42
C SER A 284 -1.01 1.22 22.69
N HIS A 285 0.16 0.65 22.43
CA HIS A 285 1.25 1.23 21.66
C HIS A 285 1.06 0.99 20.16
N CYS A 286 1.88 1.64 19.35
CA CYS A 286 1.98 1.38 17.93
C CYS A 286 3.19 0.49 17.63
N ALA A 287 3.12 -0.31 16.57
CA ALA A 287 4.27 -1.04 16.04
C ALA A 287 4.27 -0.97 14.51
N VAL A 288 5.44 -0.75 13.91
CA VAL A 288 5.61 -0.63 12.45
C VAL A 288 6.93 -1.25 12.00
N GLY A 289 6.97 -1.74 10.76
CA GLY A 289 8.21 -2.19 10.13
C GLY A 289 8.85 -1.10 9.28
N VAL A 290 10.17 -0.96 9.36
CA VAL A 290 10.96 -0.09 8.47
C VAL A 290 12.21 -0.84 8.02
N GLY A 291 12.29 -1.15 6.74
CA GLY A 291 13.35 -2.00 6.20
C GLY A 291 13.35 -3.37 6.90
N LEU A 292 14.45 -3.72 7.58
CA LEU A 292 14.60 -4.95 8.37
C LEU A 292 14.50 -4.74 9.89
N TYR A 293 13.90 -3.62 10.30
CA TYR A 293 13.72 -3.27 11.71
C TYR A 293 12.25 -3.20 12.08
N LEU A 294 11.93 -3.74 13.25
CA LEU A 294 10.66 -3.55 13.94
C LEU A 294 10.79 -2.36 14.89
N TYR A 295 9.87 -1.41 14.82
CA TYR A 295 9.77 -0.28 15.75
C TYR A 295 8.53 -0.41 16.62
N VAL A 296 8.67 -0.12 17.91
CA VAL A 296 7.61 -0.09 18.91
C VAL A 296 7.58 1.28 19.57
N LEU A 297 6.43 1.95 19.50
CA LEU A 297 6.28 3.39 19.72
C LEU A 297 5.19 3.67 20.75
N GLY A 298 5.56 4.37 21.82
CA GLY A 298 4.61 4.89 22.80
C GLY A 298 3.80 3.83 23.54
N GLY A 299 2.52 4.11 23.77
CA GLY A 299 1.59 3.31 24.55
C GLY A 299 1.63 3.60 26.04
N SER A 300 1.03 2.69 26.80
CA SER A 300 0.83 2.82 28.24
C SER A 300 1.52 1.72 29.04
N THR A 301 2.08 2.14 30.15
CA THR A 301 2.68 1.30 31.19
C THR A 301 1.87 1.40 32.47
N GLU A 302 2.30 0.70 33.53
CA GLU A 302 1.70 0.88 34.86
C GLU A 302 1.95 2.29 35.44
N GLU A 303 2.99 2.99 34.97
CA GLU A 303 3.34 4.35 35.40
C GLU A 303 2.58 5.44 34.62
N GLY A 304 1.98 5.10 33.48
CA GLY A 304 1.26 6.02 32.60
C GLY A 304 1.61 5.87 31.13
N VAL A 305 1.09 6.79 30.32
CA VAL A 305 1.40 6.93 28.88
C VAL A 305 2.85 7.34 28.73
N MET A 306 3.56 6.81 27.73
CA MET A 306 4.98 7.10 27.53
C MET A 306 5.34 7.47 26.09
N ALA A 307 6.46 8.19 25.96
CA ALA A 307 7.04 8.57 24.67
C ALA A 307 8.13 7.60 24.20
N ALA A 308 8.44 6.55 24.97
CA ALA A 308 9.60 5.70 24.71
C ALA A 308 9.45 4.91 23.39
N VAL A 309 10.53 4.87 22.62
CA VAL A 309 10.62 4.15 21.36
C VAL A 309 11.73 3.12 21.46
N GLU A 310 11.45 1.92 20.99
CA GLU A 310 12.42 0.85 20.91
C GLU A 310 12.38 0.22 19.52
N ARG A 311 13.52 -0.28 19.04
CA ARG A 311 13.60 -1.01 17.77
C ARG A 311 14.34 -2.34 17.94
N MET A 312 14.08 -3.27 17.04
CA MET A 312 14.74 -4.57 16.97
C MET A 312 15.06 -4.91 15.52
N ALA A 313 16.28 -5.35 15.24
CA ALA A 313 16.67 -5.86 13.92
C ALA A 313 16.18 -7.30 13.73
N LEU A 314 15.83 -7.68 12.49
CA LEU A 314 15.37 -9.03 12.19
C LEU A 314 16.51 -10.08 12.20
N VAL A 315 17.73 -9.68 11.83
CA VAL A 315 18.89 -10.60 11.68
C VAL A 315 19.52 -10.92 13.03
N GLU A 316 19.71 -9.90 13.87
CA GLU A 316 20.25 -9.99 15.22
C GLU A 316 19.23 -9.36 16.17
N PRO A 317 18.33 -10.17 16.75
CA PRO A 317 17.15 -9.65 17.42
C PRO A 317 17.49 -9.20 18.84
N GLU A 318 18.14 -8.05 18.94
CA GLU A 318 18.35 -7.31 20.18
C GLU A 318 17.55 -6.00 20.15
N TRP A 319 16.99 -5.62 21.31
CA TRP A 319 16.24 -4.39 21.44
C TRP A 319 17.17 -3.20 21.70
N GLU A 320 16.98 -2.12 20.94
CA GLU A 320 17.68 -0.86 21.06
C GLU A 320 16.69 0.24 21.47
N SER A 321 17.13 1.16 22.32
CA SER A 321 16.32 2.33 22.70
C SER A 321 16.61 3.46 21.73
N MET A 322 15.56 4.11 21.24
CA MET A 322 15.63 5.20 20.27
C MET A 322 15.22 6.52 20.91
N SER A 323 15.34 7.62 20.16
CA SER A 323 14.85 8.92 20.62
C SER A 323 13.35 8.88 20.90
N PRO A 324 12.89 9.45 22.04
CA PRO A 324 11.49 9.41 22.42
C PRO A 324 10.64 10.31 21.52
N MET A 325 9.36 9.95 21.37
CA MET A 325 8.36 10.77 20.67
C MET A 325 8.29 12.19 21.26
N ALA A 326 7.93 13.17 20.44
CA ALA A 326 7.77 14.55 20.89
C ALA A 326 6.64 14.69 21.93
N GLN A 327 5.56 13.93 21.76
CA GLN A 327 4.44 13.83 22.69
C GLN A 327 4.16 12.34 23.00
N PRO A 328 4.12 11.93 24.27
CA PRO A 328 3.64 10.61 24.67
C PRO A 328 2.17 10.41 24.29
N VAL A 329 1.89 9.31 23.58
CA VAL A 329 0.52 8.95 23.18
C VAL A 329 0.27 7.44 23.30
N GLU A 330 -0.94 7.08 23.72
CA GLU A 330 -1.51 5.75 23.57
C GLU A 330 -2.70 5.76 22.59
N ARG A 331 -3.06 4.61 22.02
CA ARG A 331 -4.24 4.47 21.13
C ARG A 331 -4.24 5.44 19.94
N GLY A 332 -3.07 5.93 19.56
CA GLY A 332 -2.83 6.50 18.24
C GLY A 332 -2.69 5.38 17.21
N ASP A 333 -2.40 5.76 15.98
CA ASP A 333 -2.05 4.80 14.93
C ASP A 333 -0.78 5.26 14.22
N ALA A 334 -0.07 4.32 13.60
CA ALA A 334 1.21 4.60 12.97
C ALA A 334 1.38 3.89 11.63
N VAL A 335 2.10 4.54 10.72
CA VAL A 335 2.48 3.97 9.42
C VAL A 335 3.90 4.39 9.05
N SER A 336 4.60 3.52 8.33
CA SER A 336 5.93 3.79 7.78
C SER A 336 5.88 4.08 6.29
N VAL A 337 6.74 5.00 5.84
CA VAL A 337 6.94 5.35 4.43
C VAL A 337 8.42 5.60 4.22
N GLY A 338 9.08 4.74 3.43
CA GLY A 338 10.54 4.79 3.26
C GLY A 338 11.24 4.70 4.62
N THR A 339 12.07 5.69 4.95
CA THR A 339 12.80 5.81 6.23
C THR A 339 12.08 6.65 7.29
N ARG A 340 10.78 6.93 7.09
CA ARG A 340 9.99 7.78 7.99
C ARG A 340 8.87 6.99 8.63
N ILE A 341 8.62 7.25 9.91
CA ILE A 341 7.46 6.74 10.64
C ILE A 341 6.59 7.93 11.03
N TYR A 342 5.28 7.79 10.84
CA TYR A 342 4.30 8.78 11.24
C TYR A 342 3.42 8.19 12.34
N VAL A 343 3.27 8.91 13.45
CA VAL A 343 2.35 8.58 14.55
C VAL A 343 1.30 9.67 14.62
N VAL A 344 0.04 9.30 14.52
CA VAL A 344 -1.08 10.26 14.39
C VAL A 344 -2.03 10.16 15.56
N CYS A 345 -2.28 11.31 16.18
CA CYS A 345 -3.24 11.51 17.25
C CYS A 345 -3.05 10.52 18.43
N GLY A 346 -4.15 10.04 19.03
CA GLY A 346 -4.14 9.22 20.25
C GLY A 346 -4.56 10.00 21.49
N LEU A 347 -4.33 9.39 22.67
CA LEU A 347 -4.56 9.99 23.97
C LEU A 347 -3.22 10.36 24.61
N ASP A 348 -3.11 11.59 25.10
CA ASP A 348 -1.95 12.06 25.87
C ASP A 348 -1.97 11.53 27.32
N GLU A 349 -0.95 11.88 28.10
CA GLU A 349 -0.84 11.53 29.52
C GLU A 349 -2.00 12.04 30.39
N ASN A 350 -2.72 13.08 29.94
CA ASN A 350 -3.88 13.63 30.64
C ASN A 350 -5.20 12.99 30.19
N GLY A 351 -5.17 12.08 29.22
CA GLY A 351 -6.35 11.50 28.57
C GLY A 351 -7.05 12.45 27.59
N HIS A 352 -6.41 13.55 27.19
CA HIS A 352 -6.88 14.41 26.12
C HIS A 352 -6.51 13.83 24.76
N VAL A 353 -7.35 14.08 23.76
CA VAL A 353 -7.06 13.66 22.40
C VAL A 353 -5.98 14.57 21.82
N TYR A 354 -4.81 14.01 21.55
CA TYR A 354 -3.74 14.71 20.87
C TYR A 354 -4.08 14.85 19.38
N ASP A 355 -3.79 16.01 18.80
CA ASP A 355 -4.10 16.33 17.41
C ASP A 355 -2.87 16.30 16.49
N GLY A 356 -1.66 16.22 17.04
CA GLY A 356 -0.44 16.25 16.24
C GLY A 356 -0.20 15.00 15.40
N VAL A 357 0.45 15.22 14.25
CA VAL A 357 1.12 14.22 13.42
C VAL A 357 2.61 14.31 13.72
N GLN A 358 3.12 13.31 14.44
CA GLN A 358 4.53 13.21 14.80
C GLN A 358 5.25 12.36 13.76
N ARG A 359 6.43 12.80 13.34
CA ARG A 359 7.25 12.08 12.37
C ARG A 359 8.61 11.77 12.98
N LEU A 360 9.06 10.52 12.82
CA LEU A 360 10.41 10.08 13.08
C LEU A 360 11.14 9.88 11.76
N ASN A 361 12.31 10.50 11.62
CA ASN A 361 13.29 10.10 10.63
C ASN A 361 14.20 9.03 11.23
N THR A 362 14.15 7.80 10.71
CA THR A 362 14.90 6.66 11.27
C THR A 362 16.39 6.70 10.96
N GLU A 363 16.83 7.49 9.99
CA GLU A 363 18.24 7.65 9.64
C GLU A 363 18.94 8.62 10.60
N THR A 364 18.25 9.69 11.01
CA THR A 364 18.79 10.72 11.91
C THR A 364 18.37 10.52 13.36
N ASP A 365 17.46 9.58 13.64
CA ASP A 365 16.80 9.37 14.93
C ASP A 365 16.26 10.67 15.55
N SER A 366 15.51 11.43 14.74
CA SER A 366 14.98 12.74 15.15
C SER A 366 13.48 12.82 14.93
N TRP A 367 12.80 13.39 15.91
CA TRP A 367 11.35 13.63 15.90
C TRP A 367 11.00 15.06 15.54
N ASP A 368 9.93 15.24 14.78
CA ASP A 368 9.27 16.52 14.55
C ASP A 368 7.73 16.38 14.54
N VAL A 369 7.02 17.48 14.77
CA VAL A 369 5.56 17.56 14.61
C VAL A 369 5.29 18.32 13.32
N ILE A 370 4.74 17.62 12.33
CA ILE A 370 4.66 18.14 10.96
C ILE A 370 3.33 18.78 10.61
N SER A 371 2.27 18.48 11.37
CA SER A 371 0.92 18.97 11.13
C SER A 371 0.01 18.64 12.32
N PHE A 372 -1.20 19.20 12.33
CA PHE A 372 -2.27 18.88 13.27
C PHE A 372 -3.52 18.42 12.50
N SER A 373 -4.14 17.33 12.96
CA SER A 373 -5.33 16.75 12.36
C SER A 373 -6.53 17.69 12.51
N PRO A 374 -7.30 17.97 11.45
CA PRO A 374 -8.56 18.70 11.54
C PRO A 374 -9.63 17.96 12.37
N LEU A 375 -9.47 16.65 12.53
CA LEU A 375 -10.40 15.79 13.27
C LEU A 375 -9.62 14.85 14.19
N PRO A 376 -9.08 15.34 15.31
CA PRO A 376 -8.21 14.54 16.18
C PRO A 376 -8.99 13.43 16.88
N ARG A 377 -8.46 12.21 16.89
CA ARG A 377 -9.12 11.01 17.42
C ARG A 377 -8.13 10.05 18.07
N TYR A 378 -8.66 9.10 18.83
CA TYR A 378 -7.96 7.88 19.24
C TYR A 378 -8.70 6.66 18.67
N ASP A 379 -8.03 5.51 18.57
CA ASP A 379 -8.49 4.35 17.80
C ASP A 379 -8.96 4.73 16.38
N LEU A 380 -8.28 5.69 15.76
CA LEU A 380 -8.42 5.91 14.32
C LEU A 380 -7.62 4.85 13.56
N CYS A 381 -7.85 4.77 12.27
CA CYS A 381 -7.00 4.03 11.36
C CYS A 381 -6.18 4.99 10.50
N ILE A 382 -4.93 4.64 10.21
CA ILE A 382 -4.08 5.31 9.25
C ILE A 382 -3.53 4.34 8.22
N THR A 383 -3.38 4.81 6.98
CA THR A 383 -2.59 4.12 5.96
C THR A 383 -1.93 5.15 5.04
N PHE A 384 -0.99 4.70 4.22
CA PHE A 384 -0.34 5.54 3.22
C PHE A 384 -0.70 5.08 1.81
N LEU A 385 -1.03 6.02 0.94
CA LEU A 385 -1.25 5.76 -0.48
C LEU A 385 -0.83 7.00 -1.27
N ASN A 386 0.08 6.80 -2.23
CA ASN A 386 0.52 7.79 -3.22
C ASN A 386 0.80 9.19 -2.65
N GLY A 387 1.85 9.27 -1.84
CA GLY A 387 2.34 10.55 -1.30
C GLY A 387 1.55 11.08 -0.11
N ALA A 388 0.41 10.48 0.25
CA ALA A 388 -0.47 10.99 1.31
C ALA A 388 -0.83 9.97 2.39
N LEU A 389 -1.00 10.48 3.61
CA LEU A 389 -1.57 9.74 4.73
C LEU A 389 -3.09 9.82 4.67
N TYR A 390 -3.76 8.68 4.76
CA TYR A 390 -5.21 8.60 4.87
C TYR A 390 -5.57 8.26 6.31
N THR A 391 -6.26 9.17 6.98
CA THR A 391 -6.76 8.97 8.35
C THR A 391 -8.26 8.70 8.30
N VAL A 392 -8.73 7.64 8.95
CA VAL A 392 -10.14 7.24 8.98
C VAL A 392 -10.59 6.99 10.41
N GLY A 393 -11.61 7.72 10.86
CA GLY A 393 -12.18 7.60 12.21
C GLY A 393 -13.27 8.64 12.47
N GLY A 394 -14.53 8.29 12.21
CA GLY A 394 -15.67 9.22 12.26
C GLY A 394 -15.74 10.20 11.07
N GLY A 395 -14.62 10.46 10.41
CA GLY A 395 -14.50 11.06 9.09
C GLY A 395 -13.24 10.51 8.41
N ALA A 396 -13.04 10.83 7.14
CA ALA A 396 -11.85 10.46 6.40
C ALA A 396 -11.14 11.70 5.85
N PHE A 397 -9.83 11.74 5.97
CA PHE A 397 -8.99 12.82 5.45
C PHE A 397 -7.74 12.25 4.80
N ARG A 398 -7.31 12.94 3.74
CA ARG A 398 -6.06 12.74 3.02
C ARG A 398 -5.12 13.89 3.39
N PHE A 399 -3.93 13.58 3.87
CA PHE A 399 -2.91 14.54 4.25
C PHE A 399 -1.68 14.42 3.36
N ASP A 400 -1.41 15.46 2.58
CA ASP A 400 -0.18 15.59 1.79
C ASP A 400 0.96 16.12 2.65
N VAL A 401 1.88 15.23 2.99
CA VAL A 401 3.00 15.51 3.90
C VAL A 401 3.91 16.65 3.39
N GLU A 402 4.06 16.77 2.07
CA GLU A 402 5.00 17.74 1.47
C GLU A 402 4.41 19.16 1.37
N THR A 403 3.09 19.28 1.25
CA THR A 403 2.42 20.57 1.13
C THR A 403 1.81 21.04 2.44
N ASP A 404 1.69 20.16 3.43
CA ASP A 404 0.96 20.39 4.69
C ASP A 404 -0.52 20.71 4.42
N GLU A 405 -1.15 19.90 3.54
CA GLU A 405 -2.53 20.12 3.13
C GLU A 405 -3.42 18.93 3.51
N TRP A 406 -4.53 19.23 4.18
CA TRP A 406 -5.57 18.28 4.51
C TRP A 406 -6.75 18.43 3.55
N THR A 407 -7.11 17.33 2.90
CA THR A 407 -8.30 17.23 2.06
C THR A 407 -9.28 16.25 2.68
N GLN A 408 -10.53 16.68 2.86
CA GLN A 408 -11.57 15.78 3.36
C GLN A 408 -11.99 14.80 2.26
N VAL A 409 -12.05 13.51 2.60
CA VAL A 409 -12.52 12.45 1.70
C VAL A 409 -14.00 12.21 1.96
N ASN A 410 -14.85 12.70 1.06
CA ASN A 410 -16.32 12.73 1.22
C ASN A 410 -16.99 11.48 0.66
N GLU A 411 -16.71 10.33 1.29
CA GLU A 411 -17.31 9.05 0.92
C GLU A 411 -18.34 8.61 1.97
N GLU A 412 -19.54 8.23 1.53
CA GLU A 412 -20.61 7.74 2.42
C GLU A 412 -20.17 6.47 3.17
N CYS A 413 -19.37 5.64 2.50
CA CYS A 413 -18.81 4.42 3.07
C CYS A 413 -17.86 4.68 4.24
N LEU A 414 -17.32 5.89 4.39
CA LEU A 414 -16.33 6.27 5.41
C LEU A 414 -16.90 7.24 6.47
N THR A 415 -17.89 8.04 6.08
CA THR A 415 -18.45 9.13 6.91
C THR A 415 -19.12 8.59 8.16
N GLN A 416 -18.75 9.12 9.33
CA GLN A 416 -19.26 8.72 10.65
C GLN A 416 -19.03 7.24 10.99
N LYS A 417 -18.06 6.58 10.37
CA LYS A 417 -17.71 5.19 10.65
C LYS A 417 -16.34 5.09 11.30
N PHE A 418 -16.20 4.09 12.16
CA PHE A 418 -14.94 3.72 12.81
C PHE A 418 -14.62 2.30 12.40
N PHE A 419 -13.37 2.04 12.05
CA PHE A 419 -12.87 0.72 11.68
C PHE A 419 -11.84 0.28 12.71
N MET A 420 -11.55 -1.02 12.76
CA MET A 420 -10.58 -1.61 13.68
C MET A 420 -9.32 -2.11 12.97
N GLY A 421 -9.34 -2.13 11.63
CA GLY A 421 -8.18 -2.44 10.81
C GLY A 421 -8.20 -1.63 9.53
N CYS A 422 -7.02 -1.22 9.09
CA CYS A 422 -6.80 -0.53 7.82
C CYS A 422 -5.45 -0.95 7.26
N SER A 423 -5.38 -1.14 5.95
CA SER A 423 -4.09 -1.32 5.26
C SER A 423 -4.24 -1.03 3.77
N THR A 424 -3.17 -0.47 3.18
CA THR A 424 -3.03 -0.35 1.73
C THR A 424 -2.43 -1.63 1.16
N VAL A 425 -3.05 -2.15 0.10
CA VAL A 425 -2.68 -3.38 -0.58
C VAL A 425 -2.81 -3.15 -2.08
N ASN A 426 -1.71 -3.24 -2.83
CA ASN A 426 -1.67 -3.08 -4.29
C ASN A 426 -2.41 -1.83 -4.79
N GLY A 427 -2.17 -0.67 -4.17
CA GLY A 427 -2.79 0.61 -4.57
C GLY A 427 -4.19 0.86 -4.01
N GLN A 428 -4.79 -0.11 -3.31
CA GLN A 428 -6.15 -0.01 -2.77
C GLN A 428 -6.15 0.00 -1.24
N ILE A 429 -7.08 0.72 -0.63
CA ILE A 429 -7.23 0.80 0.83
C ILE A 429 -8.34 -0.14 1.29
N TYR A 430 -8.00 -1.06 2.19
CA TYR A 430 -8.95 -1.97 2.82
C TYR A 430 -9.21 -1.56 4.27
N LEU A 431 -10.47 -1.33 4.60
CA LEU A 431 -10.94 -1.00 5.96
C LEU A 431 -11.79 -2.15 6.51
N LEU A 432 -11.47 -2.61 7.71
CA LEU A 432 -11.98 -3.86 8.27
C LEU A 432 -12.62 -3.66 9.63
N GLY A 433 -13.72 -4.38 9.86
CA GLY A 433 -14.36 -4.51 11.17
C GLY A 433 -14.91 -3.16 11.65
N GLN A 434 -16.13 -2.81 11.24
CA GLN A 434 -16.72 -1.55 11.64
C GLN A 434 -17.12 -1.59 13.13
N ARG A 435 -16.69 -0.59 13.91
CA ARG A 435 -17.15 -0.36 15.27
C ARG A 435 -18.41 0.50 15.26
N LYS A 436 -19.50 0.01 15.86
CA LYS A 436 -20.78 0.72 16.01
C LYS A 436 -21.19 0.73 17.48
N GLY A 437 -20.82 1.80 18.20
CA GLY A 437 -20.95 1.85 19.65
C GLY A 437 -20.09 0.77 20.30
N ASN A 438 -20.71 -0.10 21.11
CA ASN A 438 -20.02 -1.21 21.79
C ASN A 438 -20.01 -2.51 20.98
N SER A 439 -20.60 -2.53 19.78
CA SER A 439 -20.58 -3.71 18.90
C SER A 439 -19.60 -3.54 17.75
N ALA A 440 -19.14 -4.68 17.25
CA ALA A 440 -18.32 -4.77 16.06
C ALA A 440 -19.11 -5.50 14.97
N LEU A 441 -19.04 -4.99 13.74
CA LEU A 441 -19.69 -5.54 12.55
C LEU A 441 -18.62 -6.06 11.59
N PRO A 442 -18.82 -7.24 10.96
CA PRO A 442 -17.82 -7.87 10.09
C PRO A 442 -17.86 -7.25 8.69
N THR A 443 -17.57 -5.95 8.63
CA THR A 443 -17.62 -5.13 7.42
C THR A 443 -16.23 -5.03 6.80
N VAL A 444 -16.17 -5.16 5.48
CA VAL A 444 -14.98 -4.83 4.68
C VAL A 444 -15.38 -3.68 3.76
N VAL A 445 -14.63 -2.59 3.76
CA VAL A 445 -14.77 -1.50 2.79
C VAL A 445 -13.51 -1.47 1.93
N LEU A 446 -13.72 -1.46 0.61
CA LEU A 446 -12.67 -1.17 -0.37
C LEU A 446 -12.79 0.29 -0.76
N PHE A 447 -11.70 1.03 -0.61
CA PHE A 447 -11.56 2.38 -1.12
C PHE A 447 -10.39 2.44 -2.10
N ASP A 448 -10.68 2.90 -3.31
CA ASP A 448 -9.74 3.00 -4.41
C ASP A 448 -9.99 4.33 -5.14
N PRO A 449 -9.12 5.33 -4.95
CA PRO A 449 -9.30 6.65 -5.53
C PRO A 449 -9.01 6.68 -7.04
N TYR A 450 -8.35 5.67 -7.62
CA TYR A 450 -7.92 5.73 -9.02
C TYR A 450 -8.97 5.23 -10.01
N ILE A 451 -10.04 4.64 -9.50
CA ILE A 451 -11.20 4.12 -10.26
C ILE A 451 -12.53 4.57 -9.65
N ASP A 452 -12.50 5.57 -8.76
CA ASP A 452 -13.67 6.13 -8.06
C ASP A 452 -14.53 5.09 -7.32
N VAL A 453 -13.89 4.12 -6.66
CA VAL A 453 -14.57 3.05 -5.94
C VAL A 453 -14.47 3.25 -4.42
N CYS A 454 -15.61 3.43 -3.76
CA CYS A 454 -15.73 3.29 -2.31
C CYS A 454 -16.94 2.44 -1.95
N GLN A 455 -16.75 1.15 -1.70
CA GLN A 455 -17.86 0.23 -1.50
C GLN A 455 -17.65 -0.77 -0.37
N VAL A 456 -18.75 -1.14 0.27
CA VAL A 456 -18.81 -2.27 1.21
C VAL A 456 -18.74 -3.56 0.40
N ILE A 457 -17.86 -4.46 0.79
CA ILE A 457 -17.73 -5.77 0.16
C ILE A 457 -18.55 -6.81 0.94
N ASP A 458 -19.69 -7.20 0.40
CA ASP A 458 -20.65 -8.10 1.06
C ASP A 458 -20.06 -9.49 1.37
N ASN A 459 -20.36 -10.00 2.58
CA ASN A 459 -20.03 -11.36 3.06
C ASN A 459 -18.55 -11.75 3.04
N LYS A 460 -17.61 -10.81 3.26
CA LYS A 460 -16.17 -11.09 3.06
C LYS A 460 -15.26 -11.13 4.28
N LEU A 461 -15.67 -10.82 5.51
CA LEU A 461 -14.73 -10.92 6.65
C LEU A 461 -14.95 -12.22 7.44
N PRO A 462 -14.19 -13.31 7.16
CA PRO A 462 -14.26 -14.53 7.95
C PRO A 462 -13.58 -14.36 9.32
N CYS A 463 -12.71 -13.36 9.46
CA CYS A 463 -11.98 -13.11 10.70
C CYS A 463 -12.94 -12.73 11.85
N PRO A 464 -12.88 -13.43 13.00
CA PRO A 464 -13.64 -13.07 14.19
C PRO A 464 -13.32 -11.67 14.69
N LEU A 465 -14.32 -11.05 15.33
CA LEU A 465 -14.21 -9.70 15.88
C LEU A 465 -13.93 -9.71 17.39
N PRO A 466 -13.32 -8.65 17.93
CA PRO A 466 -12.81 -7.46 17.23
C PRO A 466 -11.54 -7.77 16.42
N ILE A 467 -11.28 -6.97 15.38
CA ILE A 467 -9.97 -6.98 14.71
C ILE A 467 -8.95 -6.36 15.66
N ARG A 468 -7.77 -6.99 15.74
CA ARG A 468 -6.68 -6.64 16.66
C ARG A 468 -5.42 -6.21 15.91
N GLY A 469 -5.26 -6.67 14.68
CA GLY A 469 -4.16 -6.30 13.81
C GLY A 469 -4.55 -6.47 12.35
N CYS A 470 -4.06 -5.56 11.52
CA CYS A 470 -4.31 -5.52 10.09
C CYS A 470 -3.04 -5.00 9.42
N VAL A 471 -2.32 -5.85 8.71
CA VAL A 471 -1.00 -5.52 8.15
C VAL A 471 -0.85 -6.11 6.75
N SER A 472 -0.20 -5.37 5.86
CA SER A 472 0.17 -5.87 4.53
C SER A 472 1.55 -6.53 4.56
N VAL A 473 1.70 -7.60 3.79
CA VAL A 473 2.97 -8.32 3.60
C VAL A 473 3.19 -8.53 2.11
N ARG A 474 4.35 -8.09 1.63
CA ARG A 474 4.79 -8.29 0.25
C ARG A 474 5.14 -9.76 0.00
N ARG A 475 4.64 -10.29 -1.10
CA ARG A 475 4.88 -11.63 -1.63
C ARG A 475 5.30 -11.56 -3.09
N PHE A 476 5.76 -12.68 -3.63
CA PHE A 476 6.10 -12.86 -5.03
C PHE A 476 5.28 -14.02 -5.59
N ASP A 477 4.98 -14.00 -6.88
CA ASP A 477 4.37 -15.17 -7.53
C ASP A 477 5.29 -16.39 -7.39
N THR A 478 4.69 -17.54 -7.05
CA THR A 478 5.37 -18.82 -6.76
C THR A 478 4.93 -19.92 -7.70
#